data_AF-A0A5J4X6F0-F1
#
_entry.id   AF-A0A5J4X6F0-F1
#
_cell.length_a   1.000
_cell.length_b   1.000
_cell.length_c   1.000
_cell.angle_alpha   90.00
_cell.angle_beta   90.00
_cell.angle_gamma   90.00
#
_symmetry.space_group_name_H-M   'P 1'
#
loop_
_entity.id
_entity.type
_entity.pdbx_description
1 polymer ?
#
loop_
_entity_poly.entity_id
_entity_poly.type
_entity_poly.pdbx_seq_one_letter_code
_entity_poly.pdbx_strand_id
1 'polypeptide(L)'
;MIILLILFTLSFGVVFEKGNLYYSPEKVGDNGILIHNFKNYDDNLGFLKSQKITNFNQIVDNVTNTNTQFTSIPSEGFDDLKTTSALTQEERRCRAVLDSYNSGLFALYGYTAKAVEDADITPSITALIKSGPSQVQYLNVPSDYSQVFKDYNVTQQCNDEQYELSYGLSNKGVIDSQCIPNTDIPEDTSRCIGSGVEYQTHLKGFREGYFYYGDERMVKDLIIRFGVVISYPGVMIGWQYRKWIIVDYDSKGKYQLNSVDISASSYYEGTVLFNELNYHKDGISGGIIAVIIIVVVAVVGAALILFIILYLMYQRHRFANTTQNKDQNIDDKGNKQEIGKQQKDVGQSSTELIRKNVEQNQFAYKYASFGGHGLEDANLCRVGTSSI
;
A
#
# COMPACT_ATOMS: atom_id res chain seq x y z
N MET A 1 -14.30 38.33 27.01
CA MET A 1 -14.28 37.99 25.56
C MET A 1 -12.84 37.89 25.04
N ILE A 2 -11.98 37.12 25.73
CA ILE A 2 -10.54 36.91 25.40
C ILE A 2 -10.21 35.40 25.30
N ILE A 3 -11.15 34.52 25.68
CA ILE A 3 -10.97 33.05 25.67
C ILE A 3 -11.22 32.44 24.26
N LEU A 4 -11.70 33.23 23.29
CA LEU A 4 -12.06 32.76 21.94
C LEU A 4 -10.92 32.82 20.90
N LEU A 5 -9.72 33.25 21.28
CA LEU A 5 -8.58 33.44 20.36
C LEU A 5 -7.47 32.38 20.50
N ILE A 6 -7.58 31.41 21.41
CA ILE A 6 -6.57 30.37 21.64
C ILE A 6 -6.93 29.03 20.96
N LEU A 7 -8.17 28.87 20.46
CA LEU A 7 -8.65 27.60 19.87
C LEU A 7 -8.37 27.42 18.37
N PHE A 8 -7.75 28.39 17.69
CA PHE A 8 -7.41 28.29 16.26
C PHE A 8 -5.99 27.78 15.96
N THR A 9 -5.19 27.44 16.97
CA THR A 9 -3.80 26.94 16.75
C THR A 9 -3.69 25.42 16.72
N LEU A 10 -4.80 24.68 16.89
CA LEU A 10 -4.84 23.25 16.56
C LEU A 10 -5.11 23.08 15.06
N SER A 11 -4.25 23.67 14.22
CA SER A 11 -4.14 23.26 12.83
C SER A 11 -3.40 21.93 12.87
N PHE A 12 -4.15 20.84 12.81
CA PHE A 12 -3.65 19.47 12.68
C PHE A 12 -2.92 19.37 11.33
N GLY A 13 -1.62 19.67 11.33
CA GLY A 13 -0.78 19.48 10.16
C GLY A 13 -0.55 17.98 9.98
N VAL A 14 -0.94 17.45 8.82
CA VAL A 14 -0.59 16.08 8.43
C VAL A 14 0.94 15.96 8.42
N VAL A 15 1.48 15.05 9.23
CA VAL A 15 2.92 14.81 9.30
C VAL A 15 3.26 13.62 8.40
N PHE A 16 3.78 13.92 7.21
CA PHE A 16 4.33 12.90 6.32
C PHE A 16 5.81 12.64 6.65
N GLU A 17 6.17 11.37 6.69
CA GLU A 17 7.50 10.87 7.00
C GLU A 17 8.17 10.36 5.72
N LYS A 18 9.42 10.80 5.51
CA LYS A 18 10.28 10.29 4.43
C LYS A 18 10.42 8.78 4.53
N GLY A 19 10.36 8.10 3.38
CA GLY A 19 10.54 6.66 3.27
C GLY A 19 9.24 5.84 3.37
N ASN A 20 8.08 6.50 3.50
CA ASN A 20 6.77 5.88 3.46
C ASN A 20 5.99 6.25 2.19
N LEU A 21 5.14 5.32 1.75
CA LEU A 21 4.03 5.56 0.85
C LEU A 21 2.76 5.77 1.66
N TYR A 22 1.93 6.71 1.24
CA TYR A 22 0.64 7.04 1.82
C TYR A 22 -0.47 6.71 0.81
N TYR A 23 -1.52 6.02 1.24
CA TYR A 23 -2.56 5.55 0.32
C TYR A 23 -3.90 5.35 1.01
N SER A 24 -4.98 5.36 0.21
CA SER A 24 -6.32 5.01 0.68
C SER A 24 -6.48 3.48 0.73
N PRO A 25 -6.68 2.87 1.91
CA PRO A 25 -6.81 1.42 2.05
C PRO A 25 -8.21 0.90 1.68
N GLU A 26 -9.22 1.75 1.65
CA GLU A 26 -10.61 1.35 1.39
C GLU A 26 -10.78 0.74 0.00
N LYS A 27 -11.84 -0.05 -0.16
CA LYS A 27 -12.17 -0.75 -1.40
C LYS A 27 -13.62 -0.47 -1.76
N VAL A 28 -13.88 -0.39 -3.05
CA VAL A 28 -15.24 -0.31 -3.59
C VAL A 28 -15.87 -1.70 -3.47
N GLY A 29 -17.05 -1.78 -2.84
CA GLY A 29 -17.83 -3.01 -2.80
C GLY A 29 -18.42 -3.36 -4.17
N ASP A 30 -18.91 -4.60 -4.33
CA ASP A 30 -19.52 -5.06 -5.59
C ASP A 30 -20.77 -4.25 -5.99
N ASN A 31 -21.38 -3.53 -5.04
CA ASN A 31 -22.50 -2.63 -5.24
C ASN A 31 -22.07 -1.20 -5.65
N GLY A 32 -20.78 -0.95 -5.89
CA GLY A 32 -20.26 0.37 -6.25
C GLY A 32 -20.12 1.34 -5.06
N ILE A 33 -20.28 0.87 -3.82
CA ILE A 33 -20.19 1.72 -2.63
C ILE A 33 -18.79 1.64 -2.03
N LEU A 34 -18.14 2.80 -1.89
CA LEU A 34 -16.94 2.98 -1.09
C LEU A 34 -17.34 3.32 0.35
N ILE A 35 -16.83 2.57 1.32
CA ILE A 35 -17.16 2.77 2.73
C ILE A 35 -15.92 3.24 3.49
N HIS A 36 -15.97 4.48 3.98
CA HIS A 36 -15.05 4.98 4.98
C HIS A 36 -15.63 4.74 6.36
N ASN A 37 -14.89 4.02 7.21
CA ASN A 37 -15.29 3.83 8.60
C ASN A 37 -14.51 4.81 9.47
N PHE A 38 -15.19 5.73 10.16
CA PHE A 38 -14.55 6.74 11.01
C PHE A 38 -13.68 6.12 12.12
N LYS A 39 -13.90 4.84 12.48
CA LYS A 39 -13.01 4.11 13.38
C LYS A 39 -11.57 3.95 12.85
N ASN A 40 -11.38 4.08 11.53
CA ASN A 40 -10.08 4.06 10.87
C ASN A 40 -9.53 5.46 10.61
N TYR A 41 -10.26 6.51 10.99
CA TYR A 41 -9.81 7.89 10.86
C TYR A 41 -8.70 8.17 11.87
N ASP A 42 -7.59 8.70 11.38
CA ASP A 42 -6.46 9.18 12.17
C ASP A 42 -6.41 10.71 12.07
N ASP A 43 -6.24 11.39 13.21
CA ASP A 43 -6.24 12.86 13.23
C ASP A 43 -5.08 13.47 12.42
N ASN A 44 -3.99 12.72 12.20
CA ASN A 44 -2.86 13.18 11.41
C ASN A 44 -2.96 12.72 9.95
N LEU A 45 -3.42 11.51 9.66
CA LEU A 45 -3.41 10.93 8.31
C LEU A 45 -4.79 10.89 7.63
N GLY A 46 -5.86 11.27 8.33
CA GLY A 46 -7.23 11.07 7.88
C GLY A 46 -7.52 9.59 7.69
N PHE A 47 -8.04 9.20 6.52
CA PHE A 47 -8.27 7.79 6.17
C PHE A 47 -7.05 7.11 5.53
N LEU A 48 -5.93 7.83 5.34
CA LEU A 48 -4.76 7.26 4.71
C LEU A 48 -4.05 6.28 5.63
N LYS A 49 -3.48 5.23 5.03
CA LYS A 49 -2.46 4.39 5.65
C LYS A 49 -1.09 4.75 5.14
N SER A 50 -0.07 4.38 5.92
CA SER A 50 1.33 4.49 5.52
C SER A 50 2.00 3.13 5.46
N GLN A 51 2.94 2.97 4.52
CA GLN A 51 3.75 1.77 4.38
C GLN A 51 5.17 2.12 3.98
N LYS A 52 6.17 1.56 4.67
CA LYS A 52 7.58 1.76 4.30
C LYS A 52 7.88 1.24 2.90
N ILE A 53 8.52 2.07 2.08
CA ILE A 53 8.94 1.74 0.71
C ILE A 53 9.83 0.50 0.68
N THR A 54 10.71 0.35 1.67
CA THR A 54 11.64 -0.78 1.77
C THR A 54 10.96 -2.13 1.93
N ASN A 55 9.66 -2.16 2.24
CA ASN A 55 8.94 -3.40 2.46
C ASN A 55 8.33 -3.99 1.18
N PHE A 56 8.39 -3.28 0.05
CA PHE A 56 7.92 -3.80 -1.24
C PHE A 56 9.07 -4.48 -1.99
N ASN A 57 8.81 -5.57 -2.70
CA ASN A 57 9.85 -6.22 -3.50
C ASN A 57 10.37 -5.30 -4.62
N GLN A 58 11.62 -5.51 -5.04
CA GLN A 58 12.14 -4.90 -6.27
C GLN A 58 11.56 -5.61 -7.49
N ILE A 59 11.30 -4.89 -8.60
CA ILE A 59 10.85 -5.52 -9.85
C ILE A 59 12.03 -6.10 -10.66
N VAL A 60 13.26 -5.67 -10.37
CA VAL A 60 14.48 -6.17 -11.00
C VAL A 60 15.52 -6.49 -9.93
N ASP A 61 16.01 -7.72 -9.95
CA ASP A 61 17.07 -8.17 -9.05
C ASP A 61 18.42 -7.49 -9.37
N ASN A 62 19.27 -7.36 -8.34
CA ASN A 62 20.65 -6.87 -8.46
C ASN A 62 20.78 -5.40 -8.91
N VAL A 63 19.70 -4.62 -8.85
CA VAL A 63 19.73 -3.17 -9.07
C VAL A 63 19.58 -2.45 -7.72
N THR A 64 20.41 -1.44 -7.53
CA THR A 64 20.41 -0.58 -6.35
C THR A 64 20.40 0.89 -6.77
N ASN A 65 20.02 1.77 -5.86
CA ASN A 65 20.12 3.23 -6.08
C ASN A 65 21.56 3.76 -6.29
N THR A 66 22.58 2.90 -6.15
CA THR A 66 23.99 3.25 -6.41
C THR A 66 24.46 2.90 -7.82
N ASN A 67 23.67 2.14 -8.60
CA ASN A 67 23.98 1.87 -9.99
C ASN A 67 24.02 3.18 -10.80
N THR A 68 24.96 3.26 -11.74
CA THR A 68 25.14 4.47 -12.57
C THR A 68 23.99 4.69 -13.53
N GLN A 69 23.27 3.65 -13.91
CA GLN A 69 22.12 3.75 -14.80
C GLN A 69 21.11 2.64 -14.51
N PHE A 70 19.85 2.93 -14.78
CA PHE A 70 18.75 1.99 -14.78
C PHE A 70 17.58 2.59 -15.55
N THR A 71 16.79 1.75 -16.24
CA THR A 71 15.50 2.13 -16.78
C THR A 71 14.55 0.96 -16.61
N SER A 72 13.32 1.23 -16.18
CA SER A 72 12.26 0.23 -16.07
C SER A 72 11.66 -0.12 -17.42
N ILE A 73 11.81 0.77 -18.42
CA ILE A 73 11.36 0.58 -19.79
C ILE A 73 12.54 0.80 -20.74
N PRO A 74 12.86 -0.15 -21.63
CA PRO A 74 13.91 0.03 -22.62
C PRO A 74 13.66 1.26 -23.50
N SER A 75 14.72 2.00 -23.83
CA SER A 75 14.61 3.11 -24.78
C SER A 75 14.38 2.61 -26.21
N GLU A 76 14.88 1.43 -26.56
CA GLU A 76 14.60 0.77 -27.83
C GLU A 76 13.13 0.36 -27.89
N GLY A 77 12.42 0.79 -28.94
CA GLY A 77 10.99 0.53 -29.12
C GLY A 77 10.06 1.37 -28.25
N PHE A 78 10.57 2.32 -27.44
CA PHE A 78 9.72 3.19 -26.61
C PHE A 78 8.68 3.98 -27.43
N ASP A 79 9.10 4.46 -28.60
CA ASP A 79 8.26 5.24 -29.52
C ASP A 79 7.11 4.41 -30.13
N ASP A 80 7.21 3.08 -30.09
CA ASP A 80 6.24 2.15 -30.65
C ASP A 80 5.22 1.66 -29.60
N LEU A 81 5.45 1.96 -28.31
CA LEU A 81 4.52 1.58 -27.24
C LEU A 81 3.17 2.28 -27.43
N LYS A 82 2.09 1.56 -27.17
CA LYS A 82 0.72 2.06 -27.29
C LYS A 82 0.48 3.29 -26.42
N THR A 83 0.93 3.26 -25.17
CA THR A 83 0.84 4.39 -24.22
C THR A 83 1.49 5.66 -24.77
N THR A 84 2.54 5.53 -25.60
CA THR A 84 3.32 6.66 -26.13
C THR A 84 2.52 7.50 -27.14
N SER A 85 1.47 6.94 -27.74
CA SER A 85 0.66 7.61 -28.75
C SER A 85 -0.02 8.88 -28.23
N ALA A 86 -0.16 9.88 -29.09
CA ALA A 86 -0.92 11.09 -28.79
C ALA A 86 -2.42 10.79 -28.70
N LEU A 87 -3.12 11.45 -27.79
CA LEU A 87 -4.59 11.38 -27.73
C LEU A 87 -5.22 11.90 -29.02
N THR A 88 -6.23 11.19 -29.52
CA THR A 88 -7.11 11.62 -30.62
C THR A 88 -7.97 12.83 -30.22
N GLN A 89 -8.60 13.48 -31.21
CA GLN A 89 -9.45 14.64 -30.92
C GLN A 89 -10.68 14.24 -30.09
N GLU A 90 -11.23 13.07 -30.35
CA GLU A 90 -12.38 12.51 -29.64
C GLU A 90 -12.04 12.18 -28.19
N GLU A 91 -10.90 11.55 -27.93
CA GLU A 91 -10.44 11.27 -26.55
C GLU A 91 -10.19 12.55 -25.76
N ARG A 92 -9.63 13.60 -26.39
CA ARG A 92 -9.42 14.90 -25.75
C ARG A 92 -10.72 15.61 -25.34
N ARG A 93 -11.88 15.21 -25.88
CA ARG A 93 -13.19 15.75 -25.44
C ARG A 93 -13.60 15.21 -24.08
N CYS A 94 -13.10 14.05 -23.69
CA CYS A 94 -13.28 13.54 -22.34
C CYS A 94 -12.25 14.22 -21.42
N ARG A 95 -12.66 15.25 -20.67
CA ARG A 95 -11.74 16.03 -19.84
C ARG A 95 -10.93 15.17 -18.88
N ALA A 96 -11.54 14.14 -18.30
CA ALA A 96 -10.85 13.23 -17.39
C ALA A 96 -9.68 12.48 -18.07
N VAL A 97 -9.85 12.07 -19.33
CA VAL A 97 -8.75 11.46 -20.10
C VAL A 97 -7.65 12.49 -20.35
N LEU A 98 -8.00 13.69 -20.78
CA LEU A 98 -7.04 14.76 -21.07
C LEU A 98 -6.25 15.17 -19.82
N ASP A 99 -6.94 15.37 -18.69
CA ASP A 99 -6.33 15.78 -17.43
C ASP A 99 -5.48 14.62 -16.84
N SER A 100 -5.89 13.34 -16.99
CA SER A 100 -5.04 12.18 -16.67
C SER A 100 -3.78 12.14 -17.54
N TYR A 101 -3.89 12.50 -18.83
CA TYR A 101 -2.76 12.56 -19.75
C TYR A 101 -1.78 13.67 -19.34
N ASN A 102 -2.28 14.88 -19.13
CA ASN A 102 -1.46 16.04 -18.79
C ASN A 102 -0.81 15.94 -17.40
N SER A 103 -1.46 15.29 -16.44
CA SER A 103 -0.90 15.06 -15.09
C SER A 103 0.12 13.92 -15.04
N GLY A 104 0.23 13.12 -16.12
CA GLY A 104 1.10 11.95 -16.18
C GLY A 104 0.48 10.67 -15.59
N LEU A 105 -0.75 10.69 -15.07
CA LEU A 105 -1.44 9.48 -14.60
C LEU A 105 -1.65 8.45 -15.72
N PHE A 106 -1.98 8.93 -16.92
CA PHE A 106 -2.10 8.07 -18.10
C PHE A 106 -0.79 7.34 -18.40
N ALA A 107 0.33 8.07 -18.39
CA ALA A 107 1.66 7.50 -18.55
C ALA A 107 2.00 6.54 -17.40
N LEU A 108 1.71 6.93 -16.15
CA LEU A 108 1.94 6.09 -14.97
C LEU A 108 1.22 4.73 -15.08
N TYR A 109 -0.07 4.70 -15.43
CA TYR A 109 -0.82 3.45 -15.58
C TYR A 109 -0.26 2.57 -16.70
N GLY A 110 -0.04 3.14 -17.89
CA GLY A 110 0.40 2.38 -19.06
C GLY A 110 1.84 1.87 -18.94
N TYR A 111 2.76 2.73 -18.54
CA TYR A 111 4.16 2.37 -18.37
C TYR A 111 4.39 1.47 -17.15
N THR A 112 3.59 1.56 -16.09
CA THR A 112 3.68 0.57 -15.00
C THR A 112 3.22 -0.81 -15.46
N ALA A 113 2.16 -0.90 -16.25
CA ALA A 113 1.73 -2.18 -16.84
C ALA A 113 2.85 -2.79 -17.69
N LYS A 114 3.57 -1.96 -18.46
CA LYS A 114 4.75 -2.39 -19.21
C LYS A 114 5.90 -2.83 -18.29
N ALA A 115 6.23 -2.06 -17.26
CA ALA A 115 7.36 -2.34 -16.38
C ALA A 115 7.17 -3.57 -15.48
N VAL A 116 5.94 -3.83 -15.04
CA VAL A 116 5.65 -4.86 -14.01
C VAL A 116 5.02 -6.13 -14.59
N GLU A 117 4.24 -6.00 -15.66
CA GLU A 117 3.52 -7.13 -16.29
C GLU A 117 3.95 -7.39 -17.73
N ASP A 118 4.92 -6.64 -18.26
CA ASP A 118 5.34 -6.64 -19.67
C ASP A 118 4.21 -6.32 -20.67
N ALA A 119 3.12 -5.70 -20.20
CA ALA A 119 1.93 -5.42 -20.98
C ALA A 119 2.03 -4.06 -21.70
N ASP A 120 1.92 -4.08 -23.03
CA ASP A 120 1.83 -2.85 -23.85
C ASP A 120 0.36 -2.50 -24.12
N ILE A 121 -0.14 -1.51 -23.39
CA ILE A 121 -1.53 -1.05 -23.41
C ILE A 121 -1.62 0.45 -23.63
N THR A 122 -2.77 0.93 -24.11
CA THR A 122 -3.19 2.33 -23.92
C THR A 122 -4.21 2.34 -22.78
N PRO A 123 -3.98 3.00 -21.63
CA PRO A 123 -4.92 2.95 -20.51
C PRO A 123 -6.31 3.51 -20.85
N SER A 124 -7.37 2.75 -20.57
CA SER A 124 -8.75 3.23 -20.59
C SER A 124 -9.11 3.93 -19.28
N ILE A 125 -8.97 5.26 -19.25
CA ILE A 125 -9.35 6.10 -18.11
C ILE A 125 -10.87 6.06 -17.89
N THR A 126 -11.65 6.02 -18.97
CA THR A 126 -13.12 5.95 -18.89
C THR A 126 -13.58 4.65 -18.22
N ALA A 127 -12.91 3.52 -18.50
CA ALA A 127 -13.16 2.26 -17.80
C ALA A 127 -12.77 2.31 -16.31
N LEU A 128 -11.68 3.00 -15.96
CA LEU A 128 -11.29 3.21 -14.56
C LEU A 128 -12.34 4.04 -13.80
N ILE A 129 -12.82 5.14 -14.38
CA ILE A 129 -13.89 5.97 -13.81
C ILE A 129 -15.13 5.11 -13.55
N LYS A 130 -15.56 4.35 -14.56
CA LYS A 130 -16.74 3.47 -14.45
C LYS A 130 -16.56 2.36 -13.40
N SER A 131 -15.35 1.87 -13.23
CA SER A 131 -14.98 0.84 -12.25
C SER A 131 -14.79 1.37 -10.83
N GLY A 132 -14.74 2.69 -10.67
CA GLY A 132 -14.69 3.38 -9.38
C GLY A 132 -16.03 3.32 -8.63
N PRO A 133 -16.12 3.99 -7.47
CA PRO A 133 -17.35 4.06 -6.70
C PRO A 133 -18.41 4.90 -7.42
N SER A 134 -19.68 4.51 -7.24
CA SER A 134 -20.86 5.33 -7.56
C SER A 134 -21.38 6.07 -6.33
N GLN A 135 -20.97 5.66 -5.13
CA GLN A 135 -21.35 6.27 -3.86
C GLN A 135 -20.22 6.16 -2.84
N VAL A 136 -20.08 7.18 -2.00
CA VAL A 136 -19.23 7.17 -0.81
C VAL A 136 -20.11 7.23 0.43
N GLN A 137 -19.84 6.35 1.39
CA GLN A 137 -20.52 6.30 2.69
C GLN A 137 -19.55 6.42 3.85
N TYR A 138 -19.95 7.15 4.88
CA TYR A 138 -19.19 7.32 6.11
C TYR A 138 -19.91 6.64 7.29
N LEU A 139 -19.30 5.59 7.83
CA LEU A 139 -19.85 4.85 8.98
C LEU A 139 -19.23 5.32 10.30
N ASN A 140 -20.03 5.24 11.36
CA ASN A 140 -19.62 5.53 12.74
C ASN A 140 -19.06 6.95 12.96
N VAL A 141 -19.50 7.93 12.17
CA VAL A 141 -19.09 9.34 12.32
C VAL A 141 -19.63 9.89 13.64
N PRO A 142 -18.78 10.45 14.53
CA PRO A 142 -19.23 11.11 15.75
C PRO A 142 -20.11 12.33 15.44
N SER A 143 -21.00 12.71 16.37
CA SER A 143 -21.92 13.84 16.20
C SER A 143 -21.22 15.12 15.75
N ASP A 144 -20.05 15.38 16.33
CA ASP A 144 -19.28 16.61 16.12
C ASP A 144 -18.69 16.70 14.70
N TYR A 145 -18.58 15.56 14.01
CA TYR A 145 -18.03 15.44 12.65
C TYR A 145 -19.11 15.18 11.57
N SER A 146 -20.36 14.95 11.98
CA SER A 146 -21.48 14.61 11.08
C SER A 146 -21.79 15.66 10.00
N GLN A 147 -21.34 16.91 10.21
CA GLN A 147 -21.51 17.97 9.21
C GLN A 147 -20.47 17.93 8.09
N VAL A 148 -19.30 17.35 8.37
CA VAL A 148 -18.15 17.28 7.47
C VAL A 148 -18.17 15.97 6.67
N PHE A 149 -18.37 14.84 7.34
CA PHE A 149 -18.39 13.52 6.70
C PHE A 149 -19.82 13.10 6.42
N LYS A 150 -20.28 13.41 5.20
CA LYS A 150 -21.61 13.08 4.69
C LYS A 150 -21.49 12.16 3.50
N ASP A 151 -22.41 11.21 3.42
CA ASP A 151 -22.55 10.36 2.25
C ASP A 151 -22.85 11.21 1.01
N TYR A 152 -22.29 10.81 -0.12
CA TYR A 152 -22.54 11.47 -1.40
C TYR A 152 -22.46 10.47 -2.55
N ASN A 153 -23.14 10.80 -3.65
CA ASN A 153 -23.06 10.04 -4.89
C ASN A 153 -21.90 10.60 -5.71
N VAL A 154 -21.15 9.70 -6.34
CA VAL A 154 -20.06 10.04 -7.25
C VAL A 154 -20.60 10.05 -8.66
N THR A 155 -20.41 11.15 -9.38
CA THR A 155 -20.82 11.22 -10.78
C THR A 155 -19.72 10.66 -11.67
N GLN A 156 -19.99 9.54 -12.33
CA GLN A 156 -19.06 8.89 -13.25
C GLN A 156 -19.20 9.51 -14.65
N GLN A 157 -18.58 10.65 -14.87
CA GLN A 157 -18.67 11.41 -16.13
C GLN A 157 -17.31 11.92 -16.58
N CYS A 158 -17.18 12.17 -17.89
CA CYS A 158 -15.94 12.69 -18.48
C CYS A 158 -15.51 14.07 -17.99
N ASN A 159 -16.42 14.87 -17.43
CA ASN A 159 -16.17 16.27 -17.08
C ASN A 159 -15.98 16.51 -15.57
N ASP A 160 -15.94 15.44 -14.76
CA ASP A 160 -15.77 15.56 -13.31
C ASP A 160 -14.31 15.53 -12.88
N GLU A 161 -14.08 15.91 -11.62
CA GLU A 161 -12.77 15.80 -10.98
C GLU A 161 -12.40 14.32 -10.74
N GLN A 162 -11.11 13.97 -10.84
CA GLN A 162 -10.64 12.58 -10.99
C GLN A 162 -10.19 11.91 -9.69
N TYR A 163 -10.80 12.22 -8.55
CA TYR A 163 -10.27 11.76 -7.25
C TYR A 163 -10.36 10.24 -7.05
N GLU A 164 -11.13 9.54 -7.89
CA GLU A 164 -11.51 8.15 -7.65
C GLU A 164 -10.84 7.12 -8.60
N LEU A 165 -9.92 7.53 -9.49
CA LEU A 165 -9.27 6.60 -10.42
C LEU A 165 -8.52 5.47 -9.70
N SER A 166 -7.83 5.78 -8.59
CA SER A 166 -7.14 4.76 -7.79
C SER A 166 -8.11 3.68 -7.25
N TYR A 167 -9.38 4.00 -7.03
CA TYR A 167 -10.36 3.01 -6.59
C TYR A 167 -10.81 2.10 -7.74
N GLY A 168 -11.00 2.67 -8.95
CA GLY A 168 -11.23 1.90 -10.16
C GLY A 168 -10.09 0.94 -10.47
N LEU A 169 -8.85 1.43 -10.34
CA LEU A 169 -7.62 0.65 -10.49
C LEU A 169 -7.59 -0.52 -9.51
N SER A 170 -7.79 -0.24 -8.21
CA SER A 170 -7.77 -1.29 -7.19
C SER A 170 -8.88 -2.32 -7.36
N ASN A 171 -10.04 -1.92 -7.89
CA ASN A 171 -11.21 -2.79 -8.03
C ASN A 171 -11.09 -3.70 -9.26
N LYS A 172 -10.89 -3.11 -10.44
CA LYS A 172 -10.97 -3.82 -11.73
C LYS A 172 -9.67 -3.84 -12.52
N GLY A 173 -8.67 -3.04 -12.14
CA GLY A 173 -7.44 -2.86 -12.91
C GLY A 173 -7.63 -1.93 -14.12
N VAL A 174 -6.59 -1.82 -14.93
CA VAL A 174 -6.56 -1.02 -16.17
C VAL A 174 -6.88 -1.93 -17.36
N ILE A 175 -7.73 -1.45 -18.26
CA ILE A 175 -8.09 -2.12 -19.51
C ILE A 175 -7.49 -1.32 -20.66
N ASP A 176 -7.07 -1.99 -21.74
CA ASP A 176 -6.61 -1.33 -22.97
C ASP A 176 -7.75 -0.54 -23.62
N SER A 177 -7.49 0.69 -24.06
CA SER A 177 -8.46 1.55 -24.72
C SER A 177 -8.91 1.01 -26.07
N GLN A 178 -8.16 0.07 -26.67
CA GLN A 178 -8.64 -0.70 -27.82
C GLN A 178 -9.87 -1.57 -27.48
N CYS A 179 -9.98 -2.04 -26.23
CA CYS A 179 -11.13 -2.81 -25.75
C CYS A 179 -12.28 -1.90 -25.30
N ILE A 180 -11.96 -0.86 -24.52
CA ILE A 180 -12.92 0.16 -24.04
C ILE A 180 -12.38 1.57 -24.34
N PRO A 181 -12.88 2.26 -25.37
CA PRO A 181 -12.34 3.55 -25.80
C PRO A 181 -12.43 4.67 -24.75
N ASN A 182 -11.50 5.61 -24.82
CA ASN A 182 -11.46 6.81 -24.00
C ASN A 182 -12.37 7.95 -24.51
N THR A 183 -13.34 7.65 -25.37
CA THR A 183 -14.23 8.67 -25.95
C THR A 183 -15.40 9.01 -25.03
N ASP A 184 -15.93 8.03 -24.29
CA ASP A 184 -17.09 8.17 -23.42
C ASP A 184 -17.01 7.20 -22.23
N ILE A 185 -17.78 7.47 -21.16
CA ILE A 185 -17.91 6.54 -20.03
C ILE A 185 -18.72 5.32 -20.48
N PRO A 186 -18.17 4.09 -20.37
CA PRO A 186 -18.88 2.89 -20.80
C PRO A 186 -20.06 2.57 -19.89
N GLU A 187 -21.10 1.95 -20.44
CA GLU A 187 -22.21 1.40 -19.65
C GLU A 187 -21.79 0.16 -18.85
N ASP A 188 -20.89 -0.64 -19.44
CA ASP A 188 -20.43 -1.94 -18.94
C ASP A 188 -18.92 -2.06 -19.15
N THR A 189 -18.20 -2.48 -18.10
CA THR A 189 -16.75 -2.72 -18.14
C THR A 189 -16.40 -4.20 -18.07
N SER A 190 -17.36 -5.12 -18.16
CA SER A 190 -17.10 -6.57 -18.07
C SER A 190 -16.65 -7.21 -19.37
N ARG A 191 -16.67 -6.46 -20.49
CA ARG A 191 -16.35 -6.94 -21.84
C ARG A 191 -15.91 -5.78 -22.74
N CYS A 192 -15.23 -6.09 -23.84
CA CYS A 192 -14.90 -5.11 -24.87
C CYS A 192 -16.14 -4.68 -25.65
N ILE A 193 -16.13 -3.44 -26.15
CA ILE A 193 -17.22 -2.88 -26.94
C ILE A 193 -17.15 -3.36 -28.41
N GLY A 194 -15.95 -3.66 -28.91
CA GLY A 194 -15.71 -4.17 -30.26
C GLY A 194 -15.54 -5.69 -30.35
N SER A 195 -15.76 -6.26 -31.54
CA SER A 195 -15.45 -7.67 -31.82
C SER A 195 -13.96 -7.86 -32.10
N GLY A 196 -13.41 -8.98 -31.65
CA GLY A 196 -12.03 -9.40 -31.97
C GLY A 196 -10.93 -8.86 -31.06
N VAL A 197 -11.26 -8.07 -30.04
CA VAL A 197 -10.33 -7.68 -28.97
C VAL A 197 -10.59 -8.55 -27.75
N GLU A 198 -9.54 -9.17 -27.20
CA GLU A 198 -9.63 -9.93 -25.97
C GLU A 198 -9.78 -9.01 -24.77
N TYR A 199 -10.72 -9.34 -23.89
CA TYR A 199 -10.89 -8.61 -22.63
C TYR A 199 -9.78 -9.03 -21.66
N GLN A 200 -8.86 -8.12 -21.38
CA GLN A 200 -7.80 -8.31 -20.40
C GLN A 200 -7.74 -7.12 -19.46
N THR A 201 -7.44 -7.40 -18.19
CA THR A 201 -7.16 -6.39 -17.19
C THR A 201 -5.74 -6.53 -16.66
N HIS A 202 -5.12 -5.39 -16.40
CA HIS A 202 -3.75 -5.24 -15.91
C HIS A 202 -3.74 -4.49 -14.59
N LEU A 203 -2.71 -4.68 -13.78
CA LEU A 203 -2.53 -3.95 -12.52
C LEU A 203 -3.72 -4.08 -11.55
N LYS A 204 -4.46 -5.19 -11.62
CA LYS A 204 -5.61 -5.41 -10.74
C LYS A 204 -5.16 -5.48 -9.28
N GLY A 205 -5.78 -4.67 -8.44
CA GLY A 205 -5.44 -4.56 -7.01
C GLY A 205 -4.26 -3.64 -6.73
N PHE A 206 -3.69 -2.98 -7.74
CA PHE A 206 -2.75 -1.89 -7.53
C PHE A 206 -3.48 -0.65 -7.00
N ARG A 207 -2.73 0.23 -6.35
CA ARG A 207 -3.20 1.51 -5.81
C ARG A 207 -2.17 2.59 -6.08
N GLU A 208 -2.62 3.83 -6.06
CA GLU A 208 -1.74 4.98 -5.99
C GLU A 208 -1.17 5.13 -4.58
N GLY A 209 0.15 5.25 -4.50
CA GLY A 209 0.90 5.53 -3.29
C GLY A 209 1.62 6.85 -3.42
N TYR A 210 1.36 7.76 -2.49
CA TYR A 210 1.96 9.09 -2.43
C TYR A 210 3.19 9.07 -1.54
N PHE A 211 4.27 9.72 -1.96
CA PHE A 211 5.47 9.88 -1.14
C PHE A 211 5.84 11.35 -1.01
N TYR A 212 6.50 11.68 0.10
CA TYR A 212 6.88 13.04 0.45
C TYR A 212 8.33 13.11 0.90
N TYR A 213 8.95 14.28 0.74
CA TYR A 213 10.33 14.57 1.18
C TYR A 213 11.39 13.57 0.69
N GLY A 214 11.17 12.98 -0.49
CA GLY A 214 12.10 12.04 -1.11
C GLY A 214 13.39 12.71 -1.55
N ASP A 215 14.52 12.03 -1.44
CA ASP A 215 15.78 12.44 -2.06
C ASP A 215 16.05 11.59 -3.32
N GLU A 216 17.15 11.89 -4.02
CA GLU A 216 17.58 11.14 -5.21
C GLU A 216 17.60 9.62 -4.97
N ARG A 217 18.11 9.17 -3.82
CA ARG A 217 18.24 7.73 -3.53
C ARG A 217 16.89 7.09 -3.34
N MET A 218 15.97 7.76 -2.63
CA MET A 218 14.61 7.29 -2.44
C MET A 218 13.84 7.21 -3.76
N VAL A 219 13.96 8.21 -4.65
CA VAL A 219 13.31 8.17 -5.97
C VAL A 219 13.87 7.03 -6.83
N LYS A 220 15.19 6.80 -6.81
CA LYS A 220 15.79 5.63 -7.46
C LYS A 220 15.23 4.32 -6.89
N ASP A 221 15.10 4.21 -5.57
CA ASP A 221 14.50 3.03 -4.93
C ASP A 221 13.02 2.84 -5.32
N LEU A 222 12.25 3.92 -5.46
CA LEU A 222 10.88 3.87 -5.97
C LEU A 222 10.84 3.35 -7.41
N ILE A 223 11.68 3.87 -8.32
CA ILE A 223 11.77 3.40 -9.70
C ILE A 223 12.15 1.90 -9.78
N ILE A 224 13.10 1.44 -8.95
CA ILE A 224 13.51 0.02 -8.90
C ILE A 224 12.38 -0.91 -8.39
N ARG A 225 11.47 -0.42 -7.54
CA ARG A 225 10.41 -1.23 -6.92
C ARG A 225 9.07 -1.14 -7.64
N PHE A 226 8.79 -0.01 -8.28
CA PHE A 226 7.47 0.28 -8.87
C PHE A 226 7.53 0.57 -10.37
N GLY A 227 8.74 0.65 -10.94
CA GLY A 227 8.97 0.90 -12.36
C GLY A 227 8.84 2.37 -12.75
N VAL A 228 7.74 3.02 -12.38
CA VAL A 228 7.40 4.38 -12.83
C VAL A 228 7.06 5.26 -11.63
N VAL A 229 7.56 6.51 -11.67
CA VAL A 229 7.33 7.51 -10.62
C VAL A 229 6.88 8.81 -11.24
N ILE A 230 5.72 9.35 -10.86
CA ILE A 230 5.37 10.74 -11.17
C ILE A 230 5.95 11.62 -10.07
N SER A 231 6.79 12.59 -10.41
CA SER A 231 7.23 13.66 -9.51
C SER A 231 7.76 14.84 -10.34
N TYR A 232 8.09 15.98 -9.75
CA TYR A 232 8.76 17.03 -10.52
C TYR A 232 10.17 16.55 -10.93
N PRO A 233 10.58 16.60 -12.22
CA PRO A 233 9.98 17.39 -13.30
C PRO A 233 9.02 16.66 -14.26
N GLY A 234 8.71 15.37 -14.06
CA GLY A 234 7.79 14.62 -14.91
C GLY A 234 7.64 13.14 -14.52
N VAL A 235 7.26 12.31 -15.49
CA VAL A 235 7.12 10.86 -15.27
C VAL A 235 8.48 10.18 -15.41
N MET A 236 9.09 9.80 -14.31
CA MET A 236 10.43 9.19 -14.27
C MET A 236 10.33 7.68 -14.45
N ILE A 237 11.11 7.14 -15.39
CA ILE A 237 11.21 5.69 -15.64
C ILE A 237 12.62 5.15 -15.38
N GLY A 238 13.58 6.03 -15.11
CA GLY A 238 14.97 5.64 -14.98
C GLY A 238 15.91 6.79 -14.66
N TRP A 239 17.20 6.49 -14.68
CA TRP A 239 18.27 7.47 -14.62
C TRP A 239 19.49 6.99 -15.40
N GLN A 240 20.29 7.97 -15.82
CA GLN A 240 21.62 7.73 -16.37
C GLN A 240 22.58 8.76 -15.80
N TYR A 241 23.58 8.29 -15.06
CA TYR A 241 24.50 9.10 -14.26
C TYR A 241 23.75 10.05 -13.32
N ARG A 242 23.84 11.36 -13.58
CA ARG A 242 23.18 12.43 -12.81
C ARG A 242 21.98 13.02 -13.57
N LYS A 243 21.33 12.23 -14.42
CA LYS A 243 20.12 12.65 -15.14
C LYS A 243 18.98 11.69 -14.88
N TRP A 244 17.80 12.21 -14.61
CA TRP A 244 16.55 11.47 -14.69
C TRP A 244 16.23 11.19 -16.15
N ILE A 245 15.80 9.96 -16.45
CA ILE A 245 15.14 9.62 -17.71
C ILE A 245 13.65 9.81 -17.46
N ILE A 246 13.08 10.84 -18.09
CA ILE A 246 11.68 11.20 -17.94
C ILE A 246 10.92 10.96 -19.23
N VAL A 247 9.62 10.74 -19.09
CA VAL A 247 8.66 10.82 -20.18
C VAL A 247 8.04 12.21 -20.16
N ASP A 248 8.09 12.85 -21.33
CA ASP A 248 7.52 14.17 -21.60
C ASP A 248 6.79 14.09 -22.96
N TYR A 249 6.05 15.12 -23.36
CA TYR A 249 5.37 15.13 -24.66
C TYR A 249 6.06 16.04 -25.68
N ASP A 250 5.99 15.64 -26.95
CA ASP A 250 6.45 16.46 -28.07
C ASP A 250 5.42 17.54 -28.46
N SER A 251 5.73 18.33 -29.48
CA SER A 251 4.82 19.37 -29.98
C SER A 251 3.48 18.85 -30.53
N LYS A 252 3.39 17.54 -30.82
CA LYS A 252 2.18 16.87 -31.32
C LYS A 252 1.39 16.23 -30.17
N GLY A 253 1.93 16.27 -28.95
CA GLY A 253 1.36 15.62 -27.78
C GLY A 253 1.58 14.11 -27.79
N LYS A 254 2.61 13.60 -28.47
CA LYS A 254 3.08 12.21 -28.35
C LYS A 254 4.11 12.16 -27.21
N TYR A 255 4.09 11.14 -26.38
CA TYR A 255 5.14 10.99 -25.38
C TYR A 255 6.49 10.67 -26.04
N GLN A 256 7.57 11.09 -25.38
CA GLN A 256 8.96 10.86 -25.79
C GLN A 256 9.86 10.82 -24.55
N LEU A 257 11.04 10.21 -24.71
CA LEU A 257 12.05 10.20 -23.65
C LEU A 257 12.89 11.47 -23.67
N ASN A 258 13.01 12.09 -22.49
CA ASN A 258 13.90 13.21 -22.24
C ASN A 258 14.83 12.92 -21.08
N SER A 259 15.90 13.71 -20.96
CA SER A 259 16.86 13.61 -19.86
C SER A 259 17.02 14.94 -19.16
N VAL A 260 16.82 14.96 -17.84
CA VAL A 260 16.89 16.18 -17.02
C VAL A 260 17.90 15.98 -15.89
N ASP A 261 18.72 16.98 -15.62
CA ASP A 261 19.73 16.91 -14.56
C ASP A 261 19.08 16.73 -13.18
N ILE A 262 19.66 15.85 -12.36
CA ILE A 262 19.26 15.62 -10.98
C ILE A 262 19.79 16.78 -10.12
N SER A 263 18.87 17.62 -9.66
CA SER A 263 19.19 18.71 -8.74
C SER A 263 19.65 18.18 -7.38
N ALA A 264 20.78 18.68 -6.89
CA ALA A 264 21.39 18.25 -5.63
C ALA A 264 20.63 18.69 -4.37
N SER A 265 19.73 19.67 -4.48
CA SER A 265 18.98 20.26 -3.36
C SER A 265 17.47 20.02 -3.45
N SER A 266 17.02 19.19 -4.39
CA SER A 266 15.60 18.94 -4.58
C SER A 266 15.10 17.86 -3.63
N TYR A 267 13.97 18.15 -3.00
CA TYR A 267 13.10 17.13 -2.43
C TYR A 267 12.03 16.78 -3.45
N TYR A 268 11.67 15.51 -3.48
CA TYR A 268 10.69 14.96 -4.40
C TYR A 268 9.45 14.55 -3.62
N GLU A 269 8.31 14.89 -4.20
CA GLU A 269 7.00 14.44 -3.77
C GLU A 269 6.28 13.93 -5.01
N GLY A 270 5.46 12.90 -4.88
CA GLY A 270 4.93 12.27 -6.06
C GLY A 270 4.15 11.00 -5.80
N THR A 271 3.89 10.28 -6.89
CA THR A 271 3.00 9.13 -6.92
C THR A 271 3.65 7.96 -7.61
N VAL A 272 3.42 6.76 -7.07
CA VAL A 272 3.75 5.48 -7.69
C VAL A 272 2.52 4.58 -7.68
N LEU A 273 2.53 3.53 -8.49
CA LEU A 273 1.57 2.43 -8.32
C LEU A 273 2.22 1.28 -7.59
N PHE A 274 1.51 0.72 -6.63
CA PHE A 274 1.99 -0.42 -5.88
C PHE A 274 0.87 -1.42 -5.62
N ASN A 275 1.24 -2.67 -5.39
CA ASN A 275 0.32 -3.73 -4.99
C ASN A 275 0.65 -4.16 -3.55
N GLU A 276 -0.33 -4.12 -2.67
CA GLU A 276 -0.17 -4.54 -1.25
C GLU A 276 0.29 -6.00 -1.11
N LEU A 277 0.06 -6.84 -2.12
CA LEU A 277 0.50 -8.24 -2.12
C LEU A 277 1.98 -8.43 -2.41
N ASN A 278 2.65 -7.43 -3.01
CA ASN A 278 4.08 -7.46 -3.34
C ASN A 278 4.98 -7.11 -2.14
N TYR A 279 4.50 -7.41 -0.93
CA TYR A 279 5.15 -7.10 0.34
C TYR A 279 6.13 -8.21 0.75
N HIS A 280 7.34 -7.82 1.17
CA HIS A 280 8.24 -8.67 1.94
C HIS A 280 7.55 -9.07 3.24
N LYS A 281 6.97 -10.27 3.30
CA LYS A 281 6.50 -10.87 4.54
C LYS A 281 7.69 -11.34 5.39
N ASP A 282 8.72 -10.50 5.52
CA ASP A 282 9.95 -10.76 6.27
C ASP A 282 9.78 -10.47 7.77
N GLY A 283 8.54 -10.34 8.23
CA GLY A 283 8.16 -10.62 9.61
C GLY A 283 7.72 -12.08 9.74
N ILE A 284 8.65 -13.02 9.52
CA ILE A 284 8.43 -14.48 9.59
C ILE A 284 7.43 -14.96 8.53
N SER A 285 7.92 -15.56 7.44
CA SER A 285 7.04 -16.22 6.48
C SER A 285 6.10 -17.15 7.24
N GLY A 286 4.81 -17.15 6.89
CA GLY A 286 3.84 -18.07 7.53
C GLY A 286 4.30 -19.53 7.46
N GLY A 287 5.17 -19.87 6.50
CA GLY A 287 5.89 -21.13 6.42
C GLY A 287 6.88 -21.34 7.56
N ILE A 288 7.70 -20.35 7.93
CA ILE A 288 8.61 -20.46 9.08
C ILE A 288 7.83 -20.52 10.40
N ILE A 289 6.74 -19.75 10.56
CA ILE A 289 5.87 -19.89 11.75
C ILE A 289 5.27 -21.30 11.80
N ALA A 290 4.73 -21.80 10.69
CA ALA A 290 4.16 -23.14 10.63
C ALA A 290 5.22 -24.23 10.94
N VAL A 291 6.44 -24.10 10.40
CA VAL A 291 7.55 -25.01 10.69
C VAL A 291 7.97 -24.93 12.15
N ILE A 292 8.08 -23.73 12.73
CA ILE A 292 8.39 -23.56 14.16
C ILE A 292 7.29 -24.19 15.03
N ILE A 293 6.00 -23.97 14.70
CA ILE A 293 4.88 -24.60 15.41
C ILE A 293 4.96 -26.12 15.32
N ILE A 294 5.22 -26.68 14.13
CA ILE A 294 5.36 -28.13 13.93
C ILE A 294 6.52 -28.70 14.75
N VAL A 295 7.68 -28.03 14.75
CA VAL A 295 8.86 -28.44 15.53
C VAL A 295 8.57 -28.38 17.04
N VAL A 296 7.94 -27.30 17.52
CA VAL A 296 7.58 -27.16 18.94
C VAL A 296 6.59 -28.25 19.37
N VAL A 297 5.54 -28.51 18.57
CA VAL A 297 4.58 -29.59 18.86
C VAL A 297 5.25 -30.96 18.86
N ALA A 298 6.17 -31.23 17.93
CA ALA A 298 6.91 -32.49 17.89
C ALA A 298 7.81 -32.69 19.13
N VAL A 299 8.53 -31.64 19.55
CA VAL A 299 9.42 -31.69 20.73
C VAL A 299 8.62 -31.87 22.01
N VAL A 300 7.53 -31.11 22.19
CA VAL A 300 6.64 -31.26 23.36
C VAL A 300 5.99 -32.65 23.38
N GLY A 301 5.55 -33.15 22.22
CA GLY A 301 5.02 -34.50 22.09
C GLY A 301 6.04 -35.58 22.50
N ALA A 302 7.28 -35.47 22.02
CA ALA A 302 8.36 -36.40 22.39
C ALA A 302 8.68 -36.34 23.90
N ALA A 303 8.71 -35.14 24.50
CA ALA A 303 8.95 -34.97 25.93
C ALA A 303 7.82 -35.59 26.79
N LEU A 304 6.55 -35.44 26.37
CA LEU A 304 5.42 -36.07 27.06
C LEU A 304 5.46 -37.60 26.95
N ILE A 305 5.81 -38.15 25.78
CA ILE A 305 5.99 -39.60 25.60
C ILE A 305 7.12 -40.12 26.51
N LEU A 306 8.25 -39.41 26.57
CA LEU A 306 9.37 -39.77 27.46
C LEU A 306 8.93 -39.75 28.92
N PHE A 307 8.18 -38.73 29.34
CA PHE A 307 7.66 -38.62 30.70
C PHE A 307 6.72 -39.77 31.05
N ILE A 308 5.83 -40.16 30.12
CA ILE A 308 4.94 -41.33 30.29
C ILE A 308 5.75 -42.62 30.43
N ILE A 309 6.78 -42.83 29.60
CA ILE A 309 7.66 -44.01 29.69
C ILE A 309 8.37 -44.05 31.04
N LEU A 310 8.96 -42.94 31.48
CA LEU A 310 9.63 -42.85 32.79
C LEU A 310 8.64 -43.10 33.94
N TYR A 311 7.42 -42.58 33.85
CA TYR A 311 6.37 -42.83 34.84
C TYR A 311 5.96 -44.31 34.89
N LEU A 312 5.83 -44.99 33.73
CA LEU A 312 5.54 -46.42 33.67
C LEU A 312 6.69 -47.27 34.22
N MET A 313 7.94 -46.91 33.92
CA MET A 313 9.12 -47.56 34.50
C MET A 313 9.16 -47.39 36.02
N TYR A 314 8.85 -46.19 36.52
CA TYR A 314 8.76 -45.90 37.94
C TYR A 314 7.67 -46.74 38.64
N GLN A 315 6.47 -46.85 38.05
CA GLN A 315 5.40 -47.69 38.57
C GLN A 315 5.81 -49.17 38.59
N ARG A 316 6.41 -49.68 37.50
CA ARG A 316 6.89 -51.07 37.44
C ARG A 316 7.93 -51.37 38.52
N HIS A 317 8.88 -50.46 38.74
CA HIS A 317 9.88 -50.60 39.79
C HIS A 317 9.24 -50.59 41.19
N ARG A 318 8.27 -49.69 41.43
CA ARG A 318 7.52 -49.65 42.69
C ARG A 318 6.76 -50.96 42.95
N PHE A 319 6.12 -51.54 41.93
CA PHE A 319 5.43 -52.83 42.06
C PHE A 319 6.40 -53.99 42.32
N ALA A 320 7.55 -54.04 41.64
CA ALA A 320 8.57 -55.07 41.88
C ALA A 320 9.08 -55.06 43.34
N ASN A 321 9.31 -53.87 43.89
CA ASN A 321 9.75 -53.73 45.28
C ASN A 321 8.65 -54.07 46.30
N THR A 322 7.37 -53.90 45.93
CA THR A 322 6.26 -54.27 46.80
C THR A 322 6.08 -55.79 46.87
N THR A 323 6.41 -56.52 45.80
CA THR A 323 6.36 -57.99 45.80
C THR A 323 7.47 -58.60 46.66
N GLN A 324 8.70 -58.06 46.65
CA GLN A 324 9.77 -58.54 47.55
C GLN A 324 9.45 -58.32 49.03
N ASN A 325 8.77 -57.22 49.39
CA ASN A 325 8.37 -56.95 50.77
C ASN A 325 7.18 -57.79 51.25
N LYS A 326 6.47 -58.52 50.38
CA LYS A 326 5.40 -59.44 50.79
C LYS A 326 5.94 -60.82 51.19
N ASP A 327 7.07 -61.25 50.65
CA ASP A 327 7.72 -62.52 51.03
C ASP A 327 8.61 -62.40 52.28
N GLN A 328 8.91 -61.18 52.74
CA GLN A 328 9.63 -60.91 53.99
C GLN A 328 8.74 -60.47 55.17
N ASN A 329 7.41 -60.51 55.01
CA ASN A 329 6.46 -60.11 56.06
C ASN A 329 5.47 -61.23 56.46
N ILE A 330 5.93 -62.49 56.41
CA ILE A 330 5.44 -63.55 57.29
C ILE A 330 6.52 -63.77 58.35
N ASP A 331 6.73 -62.77 59.22
CA ASP A 331 7.38 -62.90 60.55
C ASP A 331 7.66 -61.50 61.11
N ASP A 332 6.63 -60.67 61.28
CA ASP A 332 6.64 -59.74 62.41
C ASP A 332 5.24 -59.20 62.74
N LYS A 333 4.52 -59.99 63.54
CA LYS A 333 3.42 -59.49 64.36
C LYS A 333 4.03 -58.69 65.50
N GLY A 334 3.90 -57.37 65.49
CA GLY A 334 4.37 -56.62 66.65
C GLY A 334 4.19 -55.11 66.64
N ASN A 335 2.96 -54.65 66.85
CA ASN A 335 2.68 -53.55 67.79
C ASN A 335 3.24 -52.14 67.46
N LYS A 336 2.40 -51.22 66.96
CA LYS A 336 1.99 -50.02 67.72
C LYS A 336 1.14 -49.00 66.93
N GLN A 337 0.12 -48.56 67.66
CA GLN A 337 -0.77 -47.40 67.56
C GLN A 337 -0.11 -46.09 67.08
N GLU A 338 -0.75 -45.40 66.12
CA GLU A 338 -1.67 -44.24 66.30
C GLU A 338 -0.96 -42.93 66.68
N ILE A 339 -1.00 -41.95 65.77
CA ILE A 339 -1.36 -40.53 66.01
C ILE A 339 -1.54 -39.88 64.63
N GLY A 340 -2.67 -39.19 64.45
CA GLY A 340 -3.08 -38.59 63.20
C GLY A 340 -2.96 -37.06 63.14
N LYS A 341 -3.55 -36.57 62.05
CA LYS A 341 -3.98 -35.21 61.69
C LYS A 341 -3.00 -34.30 60.93
N GLN A 342 -3.20 -34.36 59.60
CA GLN A 342 -3.69 -33.27 58.73
C GLN A 342 -3.02 -31.89 58.87
N GLN A 343 -2.19 -31.59 57.88
CA GLN A 343 -1.71 -30.25 57.53
C GLN A 343 -2.20 -29.96 56.09
N LYS A 344 -2.87 -28.82 55.90
CA LYS A 344 -3.52 -28.40 54.67
C LYS A 344 -2.79 -27.16 54.12
N ASP A 345 -2.30 -27.32 52.89
CA ASP A 345 -2.04 -26.37 51.80
C ASP A 345 -1.38 -25.00 52.06
N VAL A 346 -0.21 -24.87 51.43
CA VAL A 346 0.52 -23.65 51.09
C VAL A 346 0.56 -23.55 49.55
N GLY A 347 0.27 -22.37 49.01
CA GLY A 347 0.67 -21.90 47.68
C GLY A 347 0.50 -20.37 47.65
N GLN A 348 1.57 -19.57 47.70
CA GLN A 348 2.35 -19.02 46.55
C GLN A 348 1.42 -18.45 45.46
N SER A 349 1.54 -17.21 44.97
CA SER A 349 2.70 -16.49 44.42
C SER A 349 2.23 -15.04 44.11
N SER A 350 2.88 -13.98 44.60
CA SER A 350 3.86 -13.11 43.89
C SER A 350 3.51 -12.69 42.45
N THR A 351 3.30 -11.37 42.24
CA THR A 351 3.96 -10.43 41.30
C THR A 351 3.33 -9.03 41.47
N GLU A 352 4.06 -7.95 41.84
CA GLU A 352 4.94 -7.10 41.00
C GLU A 352 4.20 -6.40 39.83
N LEU A 353 4.43 -5.15 39.42
CA LEU A 353 5.28 -4.01 39.81
C LEU A 353 5.08 -2.96 38.66
N ILE A 354 5.04 -1.64 38.93
CA ILE A 354 5.64 -0.55 38.10
C ILE A 354 5.03 -0.28 36.68
N ARG A 355 4.91 0.93 36.08
CA ARG A 355 5.42 2.31 36.27
C ARG A 355 4.64 3.27 35.34
N LYS A 356 4.45 4.50 35.83
CA LYS A 356 4.76 5.84 35.25
C LYS A 356 4.64 6.16 33.74
N ASN A 357 3.96 7.30 33.53
CA ASN A 357 4.36 8.57 32.86
C ASN A 357 5.31 8.51 31.66
N VAL A 358 4.91 9.19 30.57
CA VAL A 358 5.76 10.17 29.87
C VAL A 358 4.87 11.31 29.33
N GLU A 359 5.10 12.53 29.84
CA GLU A 359 4.80 13.81 29.20
C GLU A 359 6.01 14.26 28.37
N GLN A 360 5.77 15.26 27.51
CA GLN A 360 6.69 16.07 26.69
C GLN A 360 6.87 15.53 25.27
N ASN A 361 6.70 16.31 24.18
CA ASN A 361 7.21 17.66 23.95
C ASN A 361 6.46 18.43 22.83
N GLN A 362 6.44 19.76 22.95
CA GLN A 362 6.15 20.73 21.90
C GLN A 362 7.41 21.04 21.09
N PHE A 363 7.33 21.22 19.77
CA PHE A 363 8.04 22.28 19.02
C PHE A 363 7.48 22.49 17.60
N ALA A 364 6.83 23.64 17.43
CA ALA A 364 6.82 24.61 16.32
C ALA A 364 6.72 24.22 14.81
N TYR A 365 5.58 24.64 14.25
CA TYR A 365 5.36 25.57 13.11
C TYR A 365 5.75 25.27 11.64
N LYS A 366 4.72 25.58 10.82
CA LYS A 366 4.70 26.18 9.45
C LYS A 366 4.53 25.18 8.30
N TYR A 367 3.27 25.00 7.85
CA TYR A 367 2.77 25.10 6.46
C TYR A 367 1.38 24.43 6.40
N ALA A 368 0.32 25.24 6.50
CA ALA A 368 -1.05 24.82 6.19
C ALA A 368 -1.74 25.97 5.45
N SER A 369 -1.48 26.04 4.15
CA SER A 369 -2.37 26.57 3.11
C SER A 369 -1.60 26.70 1.79
N PHE A 370 -1.36 25.61 1.06
CA PHE A 370 -1.14 25.67 -0.40
C PHE A 370 -1.47 24.30 -0.98
N GLY A 371 -2.31 24.29 -2.02
CA GLY A 371 -2.77 23.07 -2.69
C GLY A 371 -4.17 23.14 -3.32
N GLY A 372 -4.81 24.31 -3.29
CA GLY A 372 -5.96 24.68 -4.12
C GLY A 372 -5.61 25.87 -5.02
N HIS A 373 -4.55 25.73 -5.80
CA HIS A 373 -4.27 26.54 -6.99
C HIS A 373 -3.93 25.50 -8.06
N GLY A 374 -4.82 25.23 -9.01
CA GLY A 374 -5.05 26.17 -10.10
C GLY A 374 -3.93 25.99 -11.11
N LEU A 375 -4.02 24.94 -11.94
CA LEU A 375 -3.34 24.87 -13.23
C LEU A 375 -4.06 25.80 -14.24
N GLU A 376 -4.24 27.06 -13.86
CA GLU A 376 -4.52 28.17 -14.77
C GLU A 376 -3.25 28.99 -14.87
N ASP A 377 -2.32 28.53 -15.73
CA ASP A 377 -1.45 29.37 -16.57
C ASP A 377 -0.43 28.48 -17.30
N ALA A 378 -0.93 27.70 -18.26
CA ALA A 378 -0.14 27.10 -19.33
C ALA A 378 -0.43 27.75 -20.70
N ASN A 379 -0.80 29.04 -20.71
CA ASN A 379 -1.00 29.83 -21.92
C ASN A 379 0.10 30.89 -22.05
N LEU A 380 1.33 30.49 -22.39
CA LEU A 380 2.35 31.41 -22.91
C LEU A 380 3.42 30.68 -23.74
N CYS A 381 2.98 29.92 -24.75
CA CYS A 381 3.78 29.65 -25.95
C CYS A 381 3.00 30.14 -27.18
N ARG A 382 2.95 31.45 -27.36
CA ARG A 382 2.40 32.09 -28.56
C ARG A 382 3.43 31.97 -29.68
N VAL A 383 3.24 30.98 -30.55
CA VAL A 383 3.92 30.91 -31.85
C VAL A 383 3.49 32.14 -32.65
N GLY A 384 4.45 33.03 -32.90
CA GLY A 384 4.26 34.16 -33.80
C GLY A 384 4.05 33.66 -35.22
N THR A 385 2.84 33.79 -35.74
CA THR A 385 2.57 33.72 -37.18
C THR A 385 2.93 35.07 -37.79
N SER A 386 4.03 35.13 -38.55
CA SER A 386 4.25 36.23 -39.50
C SER A 386 3.56 35.88 -40.81
N SER A 387 2.56 36.68 -41.18
CA SER A 387 1.99 36.71 -42.52
C SER A 387 2.00 38.15 -43.01
N ILE A 388 3.10 38.57 -43.66
CA ILE A 388 3.17 39.31 -44.94
C ILE A 388 4.50 38.93 -45.58
#